data_AF-A0A6B3N4L2-F1
#
_entry.id   AF-A0A6B3N4L2-F1
#
_cell.length_a   1.000
_cell.length_b   1.000
_cell.length_c   1.000
_cell.angle_alpha   90.00
_cell.angle_beta   90.00
_cell.angle_gamma   90.00
#
_symmetry.space_group_name_H-M   'P 1'
#
loop_
_entity.id
_entity.type
_entity.pdbx_description
1 polymer ?
#
loop_
_entity_poly.entity_id
_entity_poly.type
_entity_poly.pdbx_seq_one_letter_code
_entity_poly.pdbx_strand_id
1 'polypeptide(L)'
;MSPPRDSSPSPQRLPSIGISYQEAAIEQKMTLALLVAKEIINSLSWPILPTQTPTERQWQTTAGVLRVRAHYQLQAPVPSLRVVADFPQGGSLTLHAPEASTVSQRSQPGQLSVEAFDIEPNQSYCLEIQFHDSQQEPLTFAIFPQVKVERL
;
A
#
# COMPACT_ATOMS: atom_id res chain seq x y z
N MET A 1 -13.49 39.84 36.97
CA MET A 1 -13.26 39.87 35.50
C MET A 1 -11.97 39.10 35.23
N SER A 2 -12.09 37.91 34.64
CA SER A 2 -11.00 37.07 34.15
C SER A 2 -11.47 36.45 32.81
N PRO A 3 -10.58 36.22 31.83
CA PRO A 3 -10.93 35.97 30.43
C PRO A 3 -11.36 34.51 30.18
N PRO A 4 -12.03 34.20 29.05
CA PRO A 4 -12.42 32.84 28.71
C PRO A 4 -11.21 32.01 28.26
N ARG A 5 -11.17 30.75 28.70
CA ARG A 5 -10.10 29.78 28.43
C ARG A 5 -10.37 29.07 27.10
N ASP A 6 -9.32 28.95 26.29
CA ASP A 6 -9.20 28.33 24.97
C ASP A 6 -10.21 27.22 24.60
N SER A 7 -10.89 27.44 23.47
CA SER A 7 -11.55 26.41 22.68
C SER A 7 -10.47 25.56 21.99
N SER A 8 -10.17 24.38 22.50
CA SER A 8 -9.40 23.38 21.75
C SER A 8 -10.19 22.91 20.52
N PRO A 9 -9.60 22.83 19.31
CA PRO A 9 -10.30 22.30 18.15
C PRO A 9 -10.49 20.79 18.32
N SER A 10 -11.75 20.37 18.38
CA SER A 10 -12.15 18.97 18.38
C SER A 10 -11.53 18.23 17.18
N PRO A 11 -11.06 16.98 17.36
CA PRO A 11 -10.56 16.18 16.25
C PRO A 11 -11.66 16.00 15.21
N GLN A 12 -11.36 16.33 13.96
CA GLN A 12 -12.27 16.17 12.82
C GLN A 12 -12.67 14.69 12.70
N ARG A 13 -13.81 14.33 13.31
CA ARG A 13 -14.48 13.07 13.05
C ARG A 13 -14.97 13.13 11.60
N LEU A 14 -14.60 12.12 10.81
CA LEU A 14 -15.30 11.80 9.57
C LEU A 14 -16.81 11.86 9.84
N PRO A 15 -17.62 12.50 8.99
CA PRO A 15 -19.06 12.49 9.18
C PRO A 15 -19.51 11.04 9.20
N SER A 16 -19.99 10.58 10.35
CA SER A 16 -20.75 9.34 10.45
C SER A 16 -22.01 9.55 9.62
N ILE A 17 -22.01 9.16 8.35
CA ILE A 17 -23.24 9.09 7.55
C ILE A 17 -24.11 8.03 8.24
N GLY A 18 -25.05 8.47 9.07
CA GLY A 18 -26.02 7.62 9.78
C GLY A 18 -27.14 7.09 8.88
N ILE A 19 -26.90 6.97 7.58
CA ILE A 19 -27.88 6.55 6.58
C ILE A 19 -27.32 5.31 5.89
N SER A 20 -28.08 4.21 5.90
CA SER A 20 -27.66 3.00 5.20
C SER A 20 -27.70 3.21 3.69
N TYR A 21 -26.82 2.52 2.95
CA TYR A 21 -26.81 2.60 1.49
C TYR A 21 -28.20 2.30 0.89
N GLN A 22 -28.98 1.41 1.50
CA GLN A 22 -30.30 1.03 1.00
C GLN A 22 -31.32 2.17 1.11
N GLU A 23 -31.26 2.96 2.19
CA GLU A 23 -32.21 4.03 2.52
C GLU A 23 -31.82 5.39 1.89
N ALA A 24 -30.60 5.51 1.37
CA ALA A 24 -30.11 6.73 0.75
C ALA A 24 -30.83 7.06 -0.58
N ALA A 25 -31.02 8.36 -0.85
CA ALA A 25 -31.49 8.85 -2.15
C ALA A 25 -30.48 8.49 -3.27
N ILE A 26 -30.91 8.51 -4.53
CA ILE A 26 -30.07 8.05 -5.66
C ILE A 26 -28.73 8.80 -5.72
N GLU A 27 -28.72 10.13 -5.59
CA GLU A 27 -27.49 10.93 -5.59
C GLU A 27 -26.56 10.60 -4.40
N GLN A 28 -27.16 10.31 -3.24
CA GLN A 28 -26.42 9.91 -2.04
C GLN A 28 -25.82 8.51 -2.18
N LYS A 29 -26.53 7.57 -2.81
CA LYS A 29 -26.02 6.23 -3.14
C LYS A 29 -24.79 6.31 -4.04
N MET A 30 -24.83 7.15 -5.07
CA MET A 30 -23.68 7.34 -5.96
C MET A 30 -22.47 7.91 -5.20
N THR A 31 -22.71 8.88 -4.31
CA THR A 31 -21.65 9.45 -3.46
C THR A 31 -21.07 8.39 -2.52
N LEU A 32 -21.90 7.58 -1.87
CA LEU A 32 -21.47 6.49 -1.01
C LEU A 32 -20.69 5.42 -1.79
N ALA A 33 -21.14 5.06 -2.99
CA ALA A 33 -20.43 4.12 -3.85
C ALA A 33 -19.04 4.63 -4.24
N LEU A 34 -18.91 5.93 -4.56
CA LEU A 34 -17.61 6.55 -4.85
C LEU A 34 -16.69 6.59 -3.64
N LEU A 35 -17.22 6.88 -2.44
CA LEU A 35 -16.43 6.85 -1.21
C LEU A 35 -15.93 5.44 -0.91
N VAL A 36 -16.79 4.43 -1.03
CA VAL A 36 -16.41 3.02 -0.86
C VAL A 36 -15.40 2.61 -1.92
N ALA A 37 -15.60 2.96 -3.19
CA ALA A 37 -14.64 2.65 -4.26
C ALA A 37 -13.27 3.30 -3.99
N LYS A 38 -13.25 4.56 -3.55
CA LYS A 38 -12.03 5.26 -3.14
C LYS A 38 -11.36 4.57 -1.94
N GLU A 39 -12.14 4.13 -0.97
CA GLU A 39 -11.62 3.41 0.20
C GLU A 39 -11.01 2.05 -0.20
N ILE A 40 -11.66 1.31 -1.10
CA ILE A 40 -11.13 0.09 -1.71
C ILE A 40 -9.80 0.38 -2.43
N ILE A 41 -9.76 1.38 -3.31
CA ILE A 41 -8.55 1.78 -4.03
C ILE A 41 -7.43 2.17 -3.07
N ASN A 42 -7.72 2.93 -2.01
CA ASN A 42 -6.74 3.30 -0.99
C ASN A 42 -6.26 2.10 -0.16
N SER A 43 -7.13 1.12 0.07
CA SER A 43 -6.76 -0.12 0.75
C SER A 43 -5.82 -0.99 -0.09
N LEU A 44 -6.03 -0.99 -1.41
CA LEU A 44 -5.30 -1.83 -2.37
C LEU A 44 -4.03 -1.16 -2.92
N SER A 45 -3.96 0.17 -2.88
CA SER A 45 -2.76 0.92 -3.23
C SER A 45 -1.86 1.06 -2.00
N TRP A 46 -0.57 0.81 -2.19
CA TRP A 46 0.44 0.99 -1.18
C TRP A 46 1.26 2.25 -1.49
N PRO A 47 0.85 3.43 -0.99
CA PRO A 47 1.63 4.66 -1.17
C PRO A 47 2.91 4.57 -0.33
N ILE A 48 4.05 4.91 -0.95
CA ILE A 48 5.36 4.89 -0.29
C ILE A 48 6.04 6.24 -0.51
N LEU A 49 6.37 6.92 0.59
CA LEU A 49 7.15 8.15 0.55
C LEU A 49 8.66 7.84 0.61
N PRO A 50 9.53 8.66 0.01
CA PRO A 50 10.97 8.52 0.10
C PRO A 50 11.42 8.91 1.49
N THR A 51 11.33 7.97 2.42
CA THR A 51 11.72 8.15 3.83
C THR A 51 12.83 7.18 4.19
N GLN A 52 13.51 7.43 5.31
CA GLN A 52 14.53 6.51 5.81
C GLN A 52 13.95 5.21 6.35
N THR A 53 12.65 5.19 6.67
CA THR A 53 11.98 4.04 7.27
C THR A 53 11.14 3.30 6.22
N PRO A 54 11.36 1.99 5.99
CA PRO A 54 10.50 1.21 5.13
C PRO A 54 9.05 1.21 5.64
N THR A 55 8.09 1.34 4.74
CA THR A 55 6.68 1.09 5.09
C THR A 55 6.47 -0.41 5.18
N GLU A 56 5.64 -0.87 6.12
CA GLU A 56 5.30 -2.28 6.30
C GLU A 56 3.80 -2.53 6.10
N ARG A 57 3.48 -3.67 5.49
CA ARG A 57 2.12 -4.24 5.44
C ARG A 57 2.15 -5.72 5.76
N GLN A 58 1.03 -6.21 6.30
CA GLN A 58 0.85 -7.61 6.68
C GLN A 58 -0.48 -8.13 6.16
N TRP A 59 -0.48 -9.35 5.63
CA TRP A 59 -1.68 -10.04 5.18
C TRP A 59 -1.78 -11.42 5.83
N GLN A 60 -3.01 -11.76 6.25
CA GLN A 60 -3.34 -13.13 6.62
C GLN A 60 -3.67 -13.90 5.34
N THR A 61 -2.88 -14.93 5.04
CA THR A 61 -3.09 -15.80 3.87
C THR A 61 -3.41 -17.22 4.33
N THR A 62 -3.79 -18.08 3.39
CA THR A 62 -3.96 -19.52 3.66
C THR A 62 -2.64 -20.19 4.05
N ALA A 63 -1.51 -19.66 3.60
CA ALA A 63 -0.16 -20.11 3.94
C ALA A 63 0.34 -19.63 5.31
N GLY A 64 -0.38 -18.71 5.96
CA GLY A 64 0.04 -18.02 7.16
C GLY A 64 0.20 -16.51 6.96
N VAL A 65 0.92 -15.87 7.89
CA VAL A 65 1.12 -14.42 7.89
C VAL A 65 2.24 -14.05 6.91
N LEU A 66 1.91 -13.25 5.90
CA LEU A 66 2.86 -12.65 4.98
C LEU A 66 3.13 -11.21 5.42
N ARG A 67 4.41 -10.86 5.63
CA ARG A 67 4.83 -9.50 5.96
C ARG A 67 5.69 -8.95 4.83
N VAL A 68 5.34 -7.77 4.31
CA VAL A 68 6.08 -7.11 3.24
C VAL A 68 6.47 -5.71 3.69
N ARG A 69 7.73 -5.37 3.46
CA ARG A 69 8.34 -4.06 3.71
C ARG A 69 8.81 -3.50 2.39
N ALA A 70 8.52 -2.24 2.13
CA ALA A 70 8.94 -1.58 0.91
C ALA A 70 9.61 -0.25 1.25
N HIS A 71 10.73 -0.01 0.58
CA HIS A 71 11.57 1.15 0.79
C HIS A 71 11.82 1.84 -0.54
N TYR A 72 11.39 3.09 -0.63
CA TYR A 72 11.63 3.94 -1.79
C TYR A 72 12.76 4.93 -1.48
N GLN A 73 13.79 4.94 -2.32
CA GLN A 73 14.93 5.83 -2.18
C GLN A 73 14.99 6.76 -3.39
N LEU A 74 14.67 8.04 -3.18
CA LEU A 74 14.71 9.06 -4.23
C LEU A 74 16.05 9.80 -4.31
N GLN A 75 16.80 9.88 -3.21
CA GLN A 75 18.03 10.67 -3.09
C GLN A 75 19.32 9.88 -3.43
N ALA A 76 19.19 8.63 -3.85
CA ALA A 76 20.29 7.82 -4.36
C ALA A 76 20.71 8.31 -5.76
N PRO A 77 21.93 7.99 -6.25
CA PRO A 77 22.36 8.37 -7.61
C PRO A 77 21.40 7.89 -8.70
N VAL A 78 20.64 6.83 -8.44
CA VAL A 78 19.51 6.35 -9.24
C VAL A 78 18.35 6.04 -8.28
N PRO A 79 17.11 6.52 -8.53
CA PRO A 79 15.96 6.19 -7.68
C PRO A 79 15.70 4.68 -7.65
N SER A 80 15.50 4.11 -6.45
CA SER A 80 15.25 2.67 -6.31
C SER A 80 14.04 2.35 -5.42
N LEU A 81 13.42 1.22 -5.72
CA LEU A 81 12.34 0.63 -4.94
C LEU A 81 12.77 -0.77 -4.55
N ARG A 82 13.03 -0.95 -3.26
CA ARG A 82 13.35 -2.25 -2.67
C ARG A 82 12.15 -2.79 -1.92
N VAL A 83 11.78 -4.02 -2.21
CA VAL A 83 10.71 -4.74 -1.51
C VAL A 83 11.30 -5.98 -0.87
N VAL A 84 11.01 -6.16 0.42
CA VAL A 84 11.46 -7.29 1.24
C VAL A 84 10.21 -7.96 1.81
N ALA A 85 10.09 -9.27 1.65
CA ALA A 85 8.95 -10.03 2.13
C ALA A 85 9.41 -11.21 2.97
N ASP A 86 8.78 -11.40 4.13
CA ASP A 86 8.96 -12.56 4.99
C ASP A 86 7.83 -13.55 4.68
N PHE A 87 8.18 -14.63 3.97
CA PHE A 87 7.25 -15.64 3.54
C PHE A 87 7.05 -16.73 4.62
N PRO A 88 5.81 -17.13 4.92
CA PRO A 88 5.53 -18.25 5.80
C PRO A 88 5.82 -19.63 5.16
N GLN A 89 6.01 -19.69 3.83
CA GLN A 89 6.40 -20.89 3.09
C GLN A 89 7.23 -20.56 1.82
N GLY A 90 7.58 -21.57 1.02
CA GLY A 90 8.26 -21.35 -0.26
C GLY A 90 7.40 -20.57 -1.27
N GLY A 91 8.05 -19.75 -2.09
CA GLY A 91 7.38 -18.91 -3.07
C GLY A 91 8.33 -17.99 -3.85
N SER A 92 7.72 -17.10 -4.63
CA SER A 92 8.39 -16.06 -5.41
C SER A 92 7.80 -14.68 -5.13
N LEU A 93 8.68 -13.69 -5.28
CA LEU A 93 8.40 -12.26 -5.20
C LEU A 93 8.82 -11.64 -6.52
N THR A 94 7.89 -11.03 -7.23
CA THR A 94 8.15 -10.38 -8.52
C THR A 94 7.74 -8.91 -8.45
N LEU A 95 8.65 -8.01 -8.84
CA LEU A 95 8.37 -6.59 -8.99
C LEU A 95 8.40 -6.24 -10.48
N HIS A 96 7.26 -5.81 -11.00
CA HIS A 96 7.12 -5.36 -12.38
C HIS A 96 7.26 -3.84 -12.46
N ALA A 97 8.31 -3.41 -13.16
CA ALA A 97 8.51 -2.05 -13.64
C ALA A 97 8.19 -1.98 -15.15
N PRO A 98 7.98 -0.77 -15.71
CA PRO A 98 7.60 -0.60 -17.11
C PRO A 98 8.56 -1.25 -18.11
N GLU A 99 9.87 -1.18 -17.83
CA GLU A 99 10.92 -1.66 -18.74
C GLU A 99 11.46 -3.04 -18.37
N ALA A 100 11.31 -3.46 -17.11
CA ALA A 100 11.88 -4.70 -16.60
C ALA A 100 11.08 -5.28 -15.44
N SER A 101 11.14 -6.60 -15.27
CA SER A 101 10.62 -7.28 -14.08
C SER A 101 11.76 -7.96 -13.33
N THR A 102 11.79 -7.81 -12.02
CA THR A 102 12.78 -8.45 -11.15
C THR A 102 12.10 -9.51 -10.31
N VAL A 103 12.65 -10.72 -10.28
CA VAL A 103 12.09 -11.86 -9.55
C VAL A 103 13.12 -12.42 -8.57
N SER A 104 12.64 -12.82 -7.40
CA SER A 104 13.41 -13.58 -6.41
C SER A 104 12.54 -14.71 -5.89
N GLN A 105 13.12 -15.89 -5.68
CA GLN A 105 12.35 -17.09 -5.30
C GLN A 105 13.11 -17.95 -4.30
N ARG A 106 12.37 -18.71 -3.50
CA ARG A 106 12.93 -19.65 -2.55
C ARG A 106 11.97 -20.78 -2.22
N SER A 107 12.50 -21.95 -1.94
CA SER A 107 11.69 -23.17 -1.73
C SER A 107 11.28 -23.43 -0.29
N GLN A 108 11.67 -22.58 0.67
CA GLN A 108 11.44 -22.76 2.12
C GLN A 108 10.79 -21.50 2.72
N PRO A 109 10.38 -21.44 4.02
CA PRO A 109 9.93 -20.22 4.74
C PRO A 109 11.05 -19.26 5.18
N GLY A 110 10.80 -17.94 5.25
CA GLY A 110 11.84 -16.89 5.42
C GLY A 110 11.81 -15.76 4.37
N GLN A 111 12.89 -14.98 4.32
CA GLN A 111 12.91 -13.67 3.63
C GLN A 111 13.32 -13.74 2.15
N LEU A 112 12.63 -12.96 1.31
CA LEU A 112 13.00 -12.61 -0.07
C LEU A 112 13.11 -11.10 -0.23
N SER A 113 13.92 -10.65 -1.19
CA SER A 113 13.89 -9.27 -1.63
C SER A 113 14.04 -9.14 -3.13
N VAL A 114 13.39 -8.12 -3.68
CA VAL A 114 13.57 -7.63 -5.04
C VAL A 114 13.86 -6.14 -4.99
N GLU A 115 14.62 -5.66 -5.96
CA GLU A 115 14.94 -4.24 -6.09
C GLU A 115 14.87 -3.86 -7.55
N ALA A 116 14.24 -2.72 -7.83
CA ALA A 116 14.20 -2.11 -9.15
C ALA A 116 14.78 -0.69 -9.06
N PHE A 117 15.43 -0.28 -10.14
CA PHE A 117 16.05 1.03 -10.31
C PHE A 117 15.26 1.86 -11.33
N ASP A 118 15.65 3.12 -11.51
CA ASP A 118 15.00 4.08 -12.41
C ASP A 118 13.50 4.26 -12.08
N ILE A 119 13.20 4.28 -10.77
CA ILE A 119 11.83 4.38 -10.27
C ILE A 119 11.31 5.81 -10.30
N GLU A 120 10.33 6.04 -11.18
CA GLU A 120 9.65 7.32 -11.31
C GLU A 120 8.59 7.52 -10.20
N PRO A 121 8.54 8.72 -9.59
CA PRO A 121 7.50 9.03 -8.63
C PRO A 121 6.14 9.18 -9.31
N ASN A 122 5.08 8.85 -8.56
CA ASN A 122 3.68 8.89 -9.00
C ASN A 122 3.35 7.92 -10.14
N GLN A 123 4.18 6.88 -10.34
CA GLN A 123 3.89 5.74 -11.20
C GLN A 123 3.48 4.52 -10.36
N SER A 124 2.58 3.70 -10.89
CA SER A 124 2.18 2.45 -10.23
C SER A 124 3.09 1.30 -10.67
N TYR A 125 3.64 0.59 -9.70
CA TYR A 125 4.44 -0.62 -9.89
C TYR A 125 3.67 -1.82 -9.35
N CYS A 126 3.74 -2.94 -10.05
CA CYS A 126 3.01 -4.15 -9.66
C CYS A 126 3.94 -5.09 -8.89
N LEU A 127 3.54 -5.44 -7.66
CA LEU A 127 4.18 -6.47 -6.86
C LEU A 127 3.33 -7.73 -6.89
N GLU A 128 3.90 -8.82 -7.38
CA GLU A 128 3.27 -10.14 -7.40
C GLU A 128 3.96 -11.06 -6.38
N ILE A 129 3.15 -11.80 -5.65
CA ILE A 129 3.59 -12.77 -4.64
C ILE A 129 2.89 -14.10 -4.91
N GLN A 130 3.67 -15.14 -5.22
CA GLN A 130 3.17 -16.48 -5.45
C GLN A 130 3.75 -17.44 -4.42
N PHE A 131 2.92 -18.30 -3.83
CA PHE A 131 3.41 -19.42 -3.03
C PHE A 131 3.46 -20.69 -3.87
N HIS A 132 4.48 -21.54 -3.67
CA HIS A 132 4.69 -22.73 -4.50
C HIS A 132 3.60 -23.80 -4.31
N ASP A 133 3.20 -24.07 -3.07
CA ASP A 133 2.29 -25.17 -2.72
C ASP A 133 0.87 -24.70 -2.37
N SER A 134 0.51 -23.47 -2.74
CA SER A 134 -0.84 -22.96 -2.52
C SER A 134 -1.67 -23.03 -3.80
N GLN A 135 -2.89 -23.55 -3.72
CA GLN A 135 -3.95 -23.33 -4.72
C GLN A 135 -4.48 -21.89 -4.70
N GLN A 136 -3.83 -21.00 -3.96
CA GLN A 136 -4.17 -19.59 -3.88
C GLN A 136 -3.64 -18.89 -5.12
N GLU A 137 -4.50 -18.07 -5.74
CA GLU A 137 -4.09 -17.14 -6.78
C GLU A 137 -2.94 -16.23 -6.28
N PRO A 138 -2.05 -15.79 -7.18
CA PRO A 138 -1.02 -14.83 -6.84
C PRO A 138 -1.62 -13.59 -6.17
N LEU A 139 -0.96 -13.11 -5.12
CA LEU A 139 -1.33 -11.86 -4.49
C LEU A 139 -0.67 -10.72 -5.26
N THR A 140 -1.50 -9.85 -5.83
CA THR A 140 -1.04 -8.71 -6.61
C THR A 140 -1.32 -7.40 -5.88
N PHE A 141 -0.30 -6.55 -5.76
CA PHE A 141 -0.39 -5.26 -5.09
C PHE A 141 0.16 -4.14 -5.97
N ALA A 142 -0.52 -2.99 -5.95
CA ALA A 142 -0.01 -1.77 -6.56
C ALA A 142 0.84 -1.00 -5.55
N ILE A 143 2.13 -0.84 -5.83
CA ILE A 143 3.03 0.05 -5.10
C ILE A 143 3.05 1.40 -5.81
N PHE A 144 2.82 2.48 -5.06
CA PHE A 144 2.78 3.83 -5.59
C PHE A 144 3.82 4.71 -4.89
N PRO A 145 5.06 4.80 -5.39
CA PRO A 145 6.06 5.73 -4.89
C PRO A 145 5.57 7.17 -5.06
N GLN A 146 5.63 7.99 -4.01
CA GLN A 146 5.15 9.37 -4.04
C GLN A 146 6.23 10.32 -3.54
N VAL A 147 6.33 11.49 -4.15
CA VAL A 147 7.09 12.61 -3.58
C VAL A 147 6.23 13.35 -2.55
N LYS A 148 6.85 13.81 -1.47
CA LYS A 148 6.17 14.67 -0.49
C LYS A 148 5.85 16.00 -1.17
N VAL A 149 4.58 16.28 -1.42
CA VAL A 149 4.14 17.59 -1.92
C VAL A 149 4.13 18.56 -0.74
N GLU A 150 5.17 19.39 -0.61
CA GLU A 150 5.15 20.51 0.33
C GLU A 150 4.27 21.62 -0.26
N ARG A 151 3.12 21.87 0.38
CA ARG A 151 2.29 23.02 0.04
C ARG A 151 3.04 24.29 0.46
N LEU A 152 3.34 25.14 -0.52
CA LEU A 152 3.85 26.50 -0.36
C LEU A 152 2.81 27.40 0.33
#